data_AF-A0A4Y6V0L9-F1
#
_entry.id   AF-A0A4Y6V0L9-F1
#
_cell.length_a   1.000
_cell.length_b   1.000
_cell.length_c   1.000
_cell.angle_alpha   90.00
_cell.angle_beta   90.00
_cell.angle_gamma   90.00
#
_symmetry.space_group_name_H-M   'P 1'
#
loop_
_entity.id
_entity.type
_entity.pdbx_description
1 polymer ?
#
loop_
_entity_poly.entity_id
_entity_poly.type
_entity_poly.pdbx_seq_one_letter_code
_entity_poly.pdbx_strand_id
1 'polypeptide(L)' 'MINLNQAIQISLPVRLHAISGEFYEGVCTLNPKNSSMFDIHVDQEIVTLPHWAVKRIWKKKTT' A
#
# COMPACT_ATOMS: atom_id res chain seq x y z
N MET A 1 -0.47 -6.22 12.37
CA MET A 1 -1.28 -5.75 11.23
C MET A 1 -1.38 -4.23 11.36
N ILE A 2 -1.26 -3.48 10.27
CA ILE A 2 -1.38 -2.01 10.29
C ILE A 2 -2.48 -1.57 9.32
N ASN A 3 -2.96 -0.34 9.45
CA ASN A 3 -3.89 0.26 8.50
C ASN A 3 -3.16 1.05 7.39
N LEU A 4 -3.90 1.49 6.37
CA LEU A 4 -3.35 2.21 5.22
C LEU A 4 -2.68 3.53 5.61
N ASN A 5 -3.29 4.31 6.50
CA ASN A 5 -2.72 5.58 6.95
C ASN A 5 -1.39 5.37 7.69
N GLN A 6 -1.30 4.34 8.52
CA GLN A 6 -0.05 3.94 9.16
C GLN A 6 0.99 3.50 8.13
N ALA A 7 0.59 2.74 7.11
CA ALA A 7 1.49 2.32 6.04
C ALA A 7 2.07 3.51 5.27
N ILE A 8 1.24 4.52 4.97
CA ILE A 8 1.65 5.76 4.30
C ILE A 8 2.60 6.59 5.18
N GLN A 9 2.34 6.68 6.48
CA GLN A 9 3.17 7.46 7.41
C GLN A 9 4.53 6.84 7.69
N ILE A 10 4.62 5.51 7.71
CA ILE A 10 5.85 4.80 8.08
C ILE A 10 6.88 4.83 6.94
N SER A 11 6.46 5.02 5.69
CA SER A 11 7.34 5.05 4.50
C SER A 11 8.28 3.84 4.39
N LEU A 12 7.90 2.69 4.97
CA LEU A 12 8.63 1.43 4.85
C LEU A 12 7.89 0.48 3.91
N PRO A 13 8.59 -0.46 3.26
CA PRO A 13 7.96 -1.51 2.47
C PRO A 13 6.97 -2.33 3.30
N VAL A 14 5.74 -2.44 2.81
CA VAL A 14 4.66 -3.25 3.39
C VAL A 14 4.23 -4.31 2.40
N ARG A 15 3.62 -5.38 2.91
CA ARG A 15 2.84 -6.32 2.08
C ARG A 15 1.37 -5.94 2.19
N LEU A 16 0.76 -5.60 1.07
CA LEU A 16 -0.65 -5.25 0.93
C LEU A 16 -1.38 -6.35 0.19
N HIS A 17 -2.52 -6.81 0.72
CA HIS A 17 -3.43 -7.68 -0.02
C HIS A 17 -4.68 -6.90 -0.41
N ALA A 18 -5.01 -6.93 -1.70
CA ALA A 18 -6.20 -6.33 -2.23
C ALA A 18 -7.42 -7.24 -2.03
N ILE A 19 -8.63 -6.66 -2.09
CA ILE A 19 -9.87 -7.43 -2.04
C ILE A 19 -10.06 -8.31 -3.29
N SER A 20 -9.41 -7.96 -4.41
CA SER A 20 -9.35 -8.75 -5.64
C SER A 20 -8.63 -10.09 -5.46
N GLY A 21 -7.78 -10.21 -4.42
CA GLY A 21 -6.91 -11.36 -4.20
C GLY A 21 -5.45 -11.11 -4.57
N GLU A 22 -5.16 -10.04 -5.31
CA GLU A 22 -3.80 -9.61 -5.62
C GLU A 22 -3.04 -9.19 -4.37
N PHE A 23 -1.71 -9.27 -4.42
CA PHE A 23 -0.85 -8.74 -3.38
C PHE A 23 0.27 -7.91 -3.97
N TYR A 24 0.64 -6.86 -3.24
CA TYR A 24 1.64 -5.89 -3.62
C TYR A 24 2.65 -5.75 -2.49
N GLU A 25 3.93 -5.65 -2.82
CA GLU A 25 5.00 -5.39 -1.87
C GLU A 25 5.71 -4.11 -2.24
N GLY A 26 5.57 -3.08 -1.41
CA GLY A 26 6.05 -1.76 -1.79
C GLY A 26 5.84 -0.71 -0.71
N VAL A 27 6.26 0.51 -1.03
CA VAL A 27 6.04 1.67 -0.16
C VAL A 27 4.73 2.32 -0.56
N CYS A 28 3.85 2.57 0.42
CA CYS A 28 2.60 3.28 0.18
C CYS A 28 2.81 4.79 0.29
N THR A 29 2.26 5.55 -0.66
CA THR A 29 2.20 7.02 -0.60
C THR A 29 0.79 7.52 -0.89
N LEU A 30 0.45 8.69 -0.39
CA LEU A 30 -0.83 9.33 -0.72
C LEU A 30 -0.82 9.76 -2.20
N ASN A 31 -1.90 9.50 -2.94
CA ASN A 31 -1.96 9.93 -4.32
C ASN A 31 -2.14 11.46 -4.38
N PRO A 32 -1.28 12.21 -5.10
CA PRO A 32 -1.30 13.68 -5.07
C PRO A 32 -2.51 14.28 -5.80
N LYS A 33 -3.20 13.50 -6.65
CA LYS A 33 -4.34 13.96 -7.45
C LYS A 33 -5.69 13.58 -6.84
N ASN A 34 -5.73 12.55 -6.00
CA ASN A 34 -6.98 12.03 -5.43
C ASN A 34 -6.78 11.44 -4.03
N SER A 35 -7.33 12.09 -3.01
CA SER A 35 -7.24 11.66 -1.61
C SER A 35 -7.95 10.33 -1.30
N SER A 36 -8.86 9.87 -2.16
CA SER A 36 -9.53 8.57 -2.05
C SER A 36 -8.70 7.41 -2.63
N MET A 37 -7.53 7.73 -3.20
CA MET A 37 -6.59 6.78 -3.77
C MET A 37 -5.24 6.86 -3.04
N PHE A 38 -4.43 5.83 -3.23
CA PHE A 38 -3.05 5.77 -2.77
C PHE A 38 -2.22 5.09 -3.86
N ASP A 39 -0.93 5.36 -3.84
CA ASP A 39 0.03 4.73 -4.74
C ASP A 39 0.87 3.72 -3.94
N ILE A 40 1.12 2.54 -4.50
CA ILE A 40 2.10 1.60 -3.99
C ILE A 40 3.24 1.49 -5.00
N HIS A 41 4.45 1.81 -4.56
CA HIS A 41 5.67 1.76 -5.35
C HIS A 41 6.25 0.35 -5.24
N VAL A 42 6.12 -0.44 -6.30
CA VAL A 42 6.55 -1.84 -6.39
C VAL A 42 7.69 -1.91 -7.41
N ASP A 43 8.90 -2.16 -6.94
CA ASP A 43 10.12 -2.16 -7.77
C ASP A 43 10.29 -0.88 -8.61
N GLN A 44 10.04 -0.95 -9.93
CA GLN A 44 10.12 0.18 -10.86
C GLN A 44 8.74 0.68 -11.33
N GLU A 45 7.67 0.12 -10.78
CA GLU A 45 6.30 0.43 -11.15
C GLU A 45 5.55 1.11 -10.02
N ILE A 46 4.56 1.92 -10.41
CA ILE A 46 3.64 2.56 -9.48
C ILE A 46 2.25 2.03 -9.79
N VAL A 47 1.63 1.41 -8.79
CA VAL A 47 0.25 0.93 -8.87
C VAL A 47 -0.62 1.86 -8.04
N THR A 48 -1.62 2.48 -8.68
CA THR A 48 -2.60 3.33 -8.00
C THR A 48 -3.85 2.51 -7.67
N LEU A 49 -4.26 2.55 -6.40
CA LEU A 49 -5.42 1.80 -5.91
C LEU A 49 -6.33 2.70 -5.07
N PRO A 50 -7.66 2.49 -5.11
CA PRO A 50 -8.57 3.16 -4.19
C PRO A 50 -8.46 2.58 -2.78
N HIS A 51 -8.74 3.37 -1.74
CA HIS A 51 -8.60 2.94 -0.35
C HIS A 51 -9.46 1.71 -0.01
N TRP A 52 -10.65 1.61 -0.61
CA TRP A 52 -11.56 0.47 -0.40
C TRP A 52 -11.01 -0.85 -0.97
N ALA A 53 -10.04 -0.81 -1.89
CA ALA A 53 -9.47 -2.02 -2.47
C ALA A 53 -8.55 -2.76 -1.49
N VAL A 54 -8.20 -2.16 -0.35
CA VAL A 54 -7.31 -2.75 0.64
C VAL A 54 -8.06 -3.71 1.56
N LYS A 55 -7.65 -4.98 1.56
CA LYS A 55 -8.17 -5.98 2.51
C LYS A 55 -7.39 -6.00 3.82
N ARG A 56 -6.06 -5.98 3.74
CA ARG A 56 -5.15 -6.16 4.89
C ARG A 56 -3.72 -5.75 4.55
N ILE A 57 -3.01 -5.19 5.54
CA ILE A 57 -1.62 -4.73 5.40
C ILE A 57 -0.75 -5.27 6.54
N TRP A 58 0.44 -5.73 6.19
CA TRP A 58 1.48 -6.14 7.14
C TRP A 58 2.79 -5.42 6.89
N LYS A 59 3.50 -5.11 7.98
CA LYS A 59 4.89 -4.70 7.90
C LYS A 59 5.71 -5.85 7.31
N LYS A 60 6.56 -5.56 6.34
CA LYS A 60 7.56 -6.54 5.88
C LYS A 60 8.52 -6.78 7.04
N LYS A 61 8.71 -8.05 7.43
CA LYS A 61 9.76 -8.40 8.40
C LYS A 61 11.09 -8.32 7.66
N THR A 62 11.88 -7.28 7.95
CA THR A 62 13.31 -7.30 7.63
C THR A 62 13.92 -8.42 8.45
N THR A 63 14.33 -9.49 7.75
CA THR A 63 15.08 -10.61 8.32
C THR A 63 16.56 -10.28 8.22
#